data_AF-A0A336JTU6-F1
#
_entry.id   AF-A0A336JTU6-F1
#
_cell.length_a   1.000
_cell.length_b   1.000
_cell.length_c   1.000
_cell.angle_alpha   90.00
_cell.angle_beta   90.00
_cell.angle_gamma   90.00
#
_symmetry.space_group_name_H-M   'P 1'
#
loop_
_entity.id
_entity.type
_entity.pdbx_description
1 polymer ?
#
loop_
_entity_poly.entity_id
_entity_poly.type
_entity_poly.pdbx_seq_one_letter_code
_entity_poly.pdbx_strand_id
1 'polypeptide(L)'
;MTIPWHLVSLAFAVCLVVAAPGFRRVYYFVSLCYAGAIAAQSLVFALLFSNTISGWVTLQLVLLLAYGVRLGAFLAIRERNPAYAAELARAERRTADLKLWHRIAIWLGVSLLFTLLFLPALLTLSLQAEGVWPVSVPLGVMIMVAGLWVESLADWQKYRYKAEHPSHYCDVGLYRTVRCPNYFGEMLFWFGVWFSGLSAYGSGWAWALSLLGLVYIEALMTAAAAGLERKQDERYGDRADYQDYVRSVPILFPWVPLYSLRKLLVRFR
;
A
#
# COMPACT_ATOMS: atom_id res chain seq x y z
N MET A 1 21.43 -4.75 -16.54
CA MET A 1 20.23 -4.38 -17.31
C MET A 1 19.95 -2.90 -17.15
N THR A 2 19.76 -2.17 -18.25
CA THR A 2 19.28 -0.78 -18.25
C THR A 2 17.76 -0.77 -18.03
N ILE A 3 17.20 0.38 -17.62
CA ILE A 3 15.74 0.47 -17.41
C ILE A 3 15.02 0.39 -18.76
N PRO A 4 14.04 -0.52 -18.94
CA PRO A 4 13.25 -0.59 -20.17
C PRO A 4 12.21 0.53 -20.20
N TRP A 5 12.64 1.75 -20.54
CA TRP A 5 11.82 2.96 -20.46
C TRP A 5 10.49 2.88 -21.22
N HIS A 6 10.43 2.16 -22.33
CA HIS A 6 9.18 1.94 -23.07
C HIS A 6 8.14 1.17 -22.23
N LEU A 7 8.56 0.18 -21.43
CA LEU A 7 7.69 -0.54 -20.51
C LEU A 7 7.31 0.31 -19.29
N VAL A 8 8.25 1.11 -18.77
CA VAL A 8 7.97 2.05 -17.68
C VAL A 8 6.93 3.10 -18.12
N SER A 9 7.04 3.61 -19.34
CA SER A 9 6.05 4.51 -19.94
C SER A 9 4.69 3.84 -20.10
N LEU A 10 4.65 2.57 -20.50
CA LEU A 10 3.42 1.80 -20.56
C LEU A 10 2.80 1.60 -19.17
N ALA A 11 3.60 1.23 -18.18
CA ALA A 11 3.17 1.11 -16.78
C ALA A 11 2.55 2.42 -16.28
N PHE A 12 3.21 3.55 -16.55
CA PHE A 12 2.70 4.87 -16.22
C PHE A 12 1.40 5.20 -16.97
N ALA A 13 1.29 4.89 -18.26
CA ALA A 13 0.05 5.06 -19.01
C ALA A 13 -1.11 4.24 -18.44
N VAL A 14 -0.86 2.99 -18.04
CA VAL A 14 -1.85 2.14 -17.34
C VAL A 14 -2.30 2.81 -16.04
N CYS A 15 -1.35 3.28 -15.23
CA CYS A 15 -1.66 4.00 -13.98
C CYS A 15 -2.50 5.25 -14.23
N LEU A 16 -2.17 6.05 -15.25
CA LEU A 16 -2.92 7.26 -15.61
C LEU A 16 -4.37 6.93 -15.97
N VAL A 17 -4.60 5.92 -16.79
CA VAL A 17 -5.95 5.48 -17.18
C VAL A 17 -6.74 5.00 -15.96
N VAL A 18 -6.14 4.14 -15.15
CA VAL A 18 -6.81 3.56 -13.97
C VAL A 18 -7.06 4.60 -12.88
N ALA A 19 -6.22 5.64 -12.77
CA ALA A 19 -6.38 6.71 -11.80
C ALA A 19 -7.35 7.82 -12.23
N ALA A 20 -7.81 7.85 -13.49
CA ALA A 20 -8.73 8.86 -14.00
C ALA A 20 -10.06 9.01 -13.21
N PRO A 21 -10.66 7.95 -12.63
CA PRO A 21 -11.85 8.09 -11.77
C PRO A 21 -11.63 9.03 -10.57
N GLY A 22 -10.39 9.26 -10.14
CA GLY A 22 -10.03 10.21 -9.08
C GLY A 22 -10.41 11.66 -9.38
N PHE A 23 -10.58 12.04 -10.65
CA PHE A 23 -11.08 13.38 -11.00
C PHE A 23 -12.53 13.60 -10.56
N ARG A 24 -13.33 12.53 -10.47
CA ARG A 24 -14.71 12.61 -9.93
C ARG A 24 -14.69 12.68 -8.40
N ARG A 25 -13.90 11.83 -7.75
CA ARG A 25 -13.74 11.81 -6.29
C ARG A 25 -12.28 11.69 -5.92
N VAL A 26 -11.71 12.75 -5.34
CA VAL A 26 -10.26 12.87 -5.12
C VAL A 26 -9.71 11.74 -4.24
N TYR A 27 -10.49 11.26 -3.26
CA TYR A 27 -10.04 10.16 -2.41
C TYR A 27 -9.86 8.83 -3.18
N TYR A 28 -10.49 8.65 -4.36
CA TYR A 28 -10.26 7.47 -5.20
C TYR A 28 -8.82 7.36 -5.67
N PHE A 29 -8.12 8.49 -5.88
CA PHE A 29 -6.71 8.48 -6.31
C PHE A 29 -5.85 7.58 -5.43
N VAL A 30 -6.04 7.62 -4.12
CA VAL A 30 -5.23 6.89 -3.12
C VAL A 30 -5.94 5.67 -2.53
N SER A 31 -7.09 5.28 -3.08
CA SER A 31 -7.87 4.13 -2.60
C SER A 31 -8.14 3.15 -3.73
N LEU A 32 -9.29 3.21 -4.39
CA LEU A 32 -9.65 2.27 -5.46
C LEU A 32 -8.71 2.35 -6.66
N CYS A 33 -8.21 3.54 -7.00
CA CYS A 33 -7.27 3.70 -8.12
C CYS A 33 -5.90 3.09 -7.82
N TYR A 34 -5.44 3.17 -6.57
CA TYR A 34 -4.21 2.53 -6.13
C TYR A 34 -4.31 1.00 -6.26
N ALA A 35 -5.32 0.40 -5.65
CA ALA A 35 -5.58 -1.03 -5.73
C ALA A 35 -5.74 -1.50 -7.19
N GLY A 36 -6.52 -0.74 -7.98
CA GLY A 36 -6.75 -1.02 -9.39
C GLY A 36 -5.48 -0.91 -10.23
N ALA A 37 -4.61 0.08 -9.97
CA ALA A 37 -3.40 0.29 -10.76
C ALA A 37 -2.40 -0.86 -10.57
N ILE A 38 -2.24 -1.36 -9.35
CA ILE A 38 -1.37 -2.53 -9.09
C ILE A 38 -1.94 -3.80 -9.74
N ALA A 39 -3.25 -4.03 -9.64
CA ALA A 39 -3.90 -5.17 -10.29
C ALA A 39 -3.81 -5.09 -11.83
N ALA A 40 -4.06 -3.91 -12.41
CA ALA A 40 -4.02 -3.69 -13.85
C ALA A 40 -2.60 -3.85 -14.41
N GLN A 41 -1.58 -3.29 -13.75
CA GLN A 41 -0.19 -3.51 -14.13
C GLN A 41 0.16 -5.00 -14.09
N SER A 42 -0.23 -5.71 -13.03
CA SER A 42 0.02 -7.15 -12.90
C SER A 42 -0.60 -7.94 -14.06
N LEU A 43 -1.83 -7.64 -14.45
CA LEU A 43 -2.51 -8.31 -15.56
C LEU A 43 -1.88 -7.96 -16.92
N VAL A 44 -1.64 -6.67 -17.19
CA VAL A 44 -1.06 -6.20 -18.46
C VAL A 44 0.32 -6.82 -18.66
N PHE A 45 1.19 -6.78 -17.66
CA PHE A 45 2.54 -7.32 -17.78
C PHE A 45 2.58 -8.85 -17.76
N ALA A 46 1.66 -9.53 -17.07
CA ALA A 46 1.52 -10.98 -17.20
C ALA A 46 1.18 -11.40 -18.64
N LEU A 47 0.31 -10.64 -19.33
CA LEU A 47 -0.04 -10.91 -20.72
C LEU A 47 1.11 -10.60 -21.68
N LEU A 48 1.79 -9.46 -21.50
CA LEU A 48 2.92 -9.06 -22.34
C LEU A 48 4.11 -10.02 -22.23
N PHE A 49 4.38 -10.53 -21.03
CA PHE A 49 5.46 -11.48 -20.76
C PHE A 49 4.98 -12.94 -20.74
N SER A 50 3.79 -13.24 -21.27
CA SER A 50 3.16 -14.58 -21.18
C SER A 50 4.03 -15.72 -21.71
N ASN A 51 4.88 -15.46 -22.71
CA ASN A 51 5.77 -16.46 -23.30
C ASN A 51 7.07 -16.69 -22.51
N THR A 52 7.41 -15.81 -21.56
CA THR A 52 8.70 -15.84 -20.83
C THR A 52 8.54 -15.94 -19.32
N ILE A 53 7.41 -15.48 -18.78
CA ILE A 53 7.14 -15.48 -17.34
C ILE A 53 7.03 -16.91 -16.81
N SER A 54 7.75 -17.21 -15.73
CA SER A 54 7.70 -18.55 -15.12
C SER A 54 8.07 -18.56 -13.64
N GLY A 55 7.64 -19.61 -12.94
CA GLY A 55 8.04 -19.93 -11.58
C GLY A 55 7.75 -18.81 -10.57
N TRP A 56 8.79 -18.39 -9.85
CA TRP A 56 8.66 -17.38 -8.78
C TRP A 56 8.24 -16.00 -9.29
N VAL A 57 8.58 -15.62 -10.52
CA VAL A 57 8.16 -14.33 -11.12
C VAL A 57 6.66 -14.35 -11.45
N THR A 58 6.12 -15.49 -11.89
CA THR A 58 4.66 -15.67 -12.03
C THR A 58 3.97 -15.51 -10.68
N LEU A 59 4.50 -16.15 -9.63
CA LEU A 59 3.94 -16.06 -8.28
C LEU A 59 3.98 -14.61 -7.75
N GLN A 60 5.05 -13.87 -8.03
CA GLN A 60 5.15 -12.45 -7.70
C GLN A 60 4.00 -11.63 -8.33
N LEU A 61 3.74 -11.80 -9.63
CA LEU A 61 2.62 -11.09 -10.29
C LEU A 61 1.25 -11.52 -9.76
N VAL A 62 1.08 -12.81 -9.47
CA VAL A 62 -0.15 -13.32 -8.84
C VAL A 62 -0.36 -12.66 -7.48
N LEU A 63 0.69 -12.48 -6.67
CA LEU A 63 0.59 -11.79 -5.38
C LEU A 63 0.28 -10.31 -5.52
N LEU A 64 0.85 -9.61 -6.50
CA LEU A 64 0.52 -8.20 -6.78
C LEU A 64 -0.93 -8.05 -7.26
N LEU A 65 -1.40 -8.97 -8.11
CA LEU A 65 -2.79 -9.03 -8.53
C LEU A 65 -3.72 -9.32 -7.34
N ALA A 66 -3.39 -10.32 -6.52
CA ALA A 66 -4.14 -10.66 -5.33
C ALA A 66 -4.19 -9.51 -4.33
N TYR A 67 -3.09 -8.79 -4.14
CA TYR A 67 -3.01 -7.58 -3.32
C TYR A 67 -3.99 -6.52 -3.82
N GLY A 68 -3.93 -6.16 -5.11
CA GLY A 68 -4.80 -5.15 -5.70
C GLY A 68 -6.28 -5.53 -5.67
N VAL A 69 -6.61 -6.80 -6.00
CA VAL A 69 -7.99 -7.29 -5.97
C VAL A 69 -8.55 -7.31 -4.54
N ARG A 70 -7.79 -7.84 -3.57
CA ARG A 70 -8.19 -7.87 -2.15
C ARG A 70 -8.43 -6.47 -1.61
N LEU A 71 -7.47 -5.55 -1.80
CA LEU A 71 -7.58 -4.18 -1.32
C LEU A 71 -8.76 -3.45 -1.97
N GLY A 72 -8.91 -3.60 -3.29
CA GLY A 72 -10.03 -3.02 -4.04
C GLY A 72 -11.39 -3.54 -3.56
N ALA A 73 -11.51 -4.85 -3.36
CA ALA A 73 -12.72 -5.48 -2.84
C ALA A 73 -13.06 -4.99 -1.42
N PHE A 74 -12.06 -4.96 -0.52
CA PHE A 74 -12.24 -4.45 0.84
C PHE A 74 -12.74 -2.99 0.85
N LEU A 75 -12.12 -2.13 0.04
CA LEU A 75 -12.51 -0.72 -0.06
C LEU A 75 -13.91 -0.55 -0.66
N ALA A 76 -14.25 -1.30 -1.72
CA ALA A 76 -15.56 -1.24 -2.36
C ALA A 76 -16.69 -1.74 -1.43
N ILE A 77 -16.43 -2.78 -0.64
CA ILE A 77 -17.37 -3.28 0.38
C ILE A 77 -17.53 -2.24 1.49
N ARG A 78 -16.43 -1.65 1.97
CA ARG A 78 -16.45 -0.67 3.06
C ARG A 78 -17.18 0.62 2.67
N GLU A 79 -17.05 1.08 1.43
CA GLU A 79 -17.74 2.30 0.96
C GLU A 79 -19.27 2.17 1.04
N ARG A 80 -19.80 0.95 0.87
CA ARG A 80 -21.24 0.68 0.99
C ARG A 80 -21.75 0.64 2.43
N ASN A 81 -20.86 0.67 3.43
CA ASN A 81 -21.25 0.63 4.83
C ASN A 81 -21.74 2.01 5.29
N PRO A 82 -23.00 2.15 5.77
CA PRO A 82 -23.54 3.43 6.25
C PRO A 82 -22.71 4.07 7.36
N ALA A 83 -22.06 3.27 8.21
CA ALA A 83 -21.20 3.78 9.28
C ALA A 83 -19.96 4.52 8.73
N TYR A 84 -19.56 4.23 7.50
CA TYR A 84 -18.43 4.89 6.82
C TYR A 84 -18.85 6.11 6.00
N ALA A 85 -20.15 6.29 5.72
CA ALA A 85 -20.66 7.40 4.91
C ALA A 85 -20.28 8.78 5.48
N ALA A 86 -20.29 8.92 6.81
CA ALA A 86 -19.90 10.18 7.47
C ALA A 86 -18.40 10.48 7.35
N GLU A 87 -17.54 9.47 7.24
CA GLU A 87 -16.11 9.64 6.98
C GLU A 87 -15.86 10.00 5.51
N LEU A 88 -16.60 9.35 4.60
CA LEU A 88 -16.57 9.65 3.16
C LEU A 88 -16.98 11.09 2.86
N ALA A 89 -18.11 11.53 3.42
CA ALA A 89 -18.59 12.91 3.27
C ALA A 89 -17.60 13.93 3.82
N ARG A 90 -16.86 13.59 4.89
CA ARG A 90 -15.77 14.44 5.42
C ARG A 90 -14.55 14.47 4.50
N ALA A 91 -14.22 13.37 3.83
CA ALA A 91 -13.15 13.34 2.84
C ALA A 91 -13.52 14.18 1.62
N GLU A 92 -14.75 14.02 1.10
CA GLU A 92 -15.24 14.77 -0.05
C GLU A 92 -15.24 16.29 0.22
N ARG A 93 -15.79 16.73 1.36
CA ARG A 93 -15.76 18.15 1.76
C ARG A 93 -14.35 18.73 1.83
N ARG A 94 -13.38 18.00 2.38
CA ARG A 94 -11.98 18.46 2.48
C ARG A 94 -11.31 18.64 1.11
N THR A 95 -11.83 17.98 0.08
CA THR A 95 -11.27 18.00 -1.27
C THR A 95 -12.15 18.72 -2.30
N ALA A 96 -13.30 19.26 -1.87
CA ALA A 96 -14.28 19.87 -2.76
C ALA A 96 -13.69 21.07 -3.52
N ASP A 97 -12.97 21.93 -2.81
CA ASP A 97 -12.43 23.20 -3.34
C ASP A 97 -11.08 23.04 -4.07
N LEU A 98 -10.60 21.80 -4.28
CA LEU A 98 -9.37 21.56 -5.01
C LEU A 98 -9.53 21.95 -6.49
N LYS A 99 -8.80 23.00 -6.89
CA LYS A 99 -8.68 23.44 -8.28
C LYS A 99 -8.18 22.30 -9.18
N LEU A 100 -8.57 22.34 -10.46
CA LEU A 100 -8.22 21.31 -11.45
C LEU A 100 -6.71 21.02 -11.49
N TRP A 101 -5.86 22.05 -11.44
CA TRP A 101 -4.40 21.86 -11.44
C TRP A 101 -3.88 21.05 -10.25
N HIS A 102 -4.46 21.18 -9.06
CA HIS A 102 -4.11 20.31 -7.93
C HIS A 102 -4.53 18.87 -8.18
N ARG A 103 -5.70 18.65 -8.80
CA ARG A 103 -6.18 17.30 -9.16
C ARG A 103 -5.27 16.65 -10.20
N ILE A 104 -4.81 17.42 -11.19
CA ILE A 104 -3.82 16.96 -12.20
C ILE A 104 -2.48 16.61 -11.53
N ALA A 105 -1.99 17.47 -10.63
CA ALA A 105 -0.75 17.19 -9.90
C ALA A 105 -0.85 15.92 -9.05
N ILE A 106 -1.97 15.73 -8.34
CA ILE A 106 -2.24 14.49 -7.59
C ILE A 106 -2.27 13.30 -8.55
N TRP A 107 -3.02 13.38 -9.66
CA TRP A 107 -3.16 12.31 -10.64
C TRP A 107 -1.82 11.85 -11.22
N LEU A 108 -0.97 12.80 -11.63
CA LEU A 108 0.37 12.51 -12.12
C LEU A 108 1.26 11.93 -11.01
N GLY A 109 1.22 12.52 -9.81
CA GLY A 109 2.02 12.08 -8.66
C GLY A 109 1.69 10.67 -8.20
N VAL A 110 0.40 10.34 -8.03
CA VAL A 110 -0.01 8.98 -7.61
C VAL A 110 0.24 7.97 -8.73
N SER A 111 0.06 8.35 -9.99
CA SER A 111 0.36 7.44 -11.11
C SER A 111 1.85 7.12 -11.17
N LEU A 112 2.71 8.11 -10.93
CA LEU A 112 4.16 7.92 -10.86
C LEU A 112 4.51 7.00 -9.69
N LEU A 113 3.92 7.23 -8.51
CA LEU A 113 4.12 6.37 -7.35
C LEU A 113 3.76 4.92 -7.65
N PHE A 114 2.59 4.66 -8.25
CA PHE A 114 2.14 3.29 -8.55
C PHE A 114 3.06 2.59 -9.57
N THR A 115 3.59 3.34 -10.54
CA THR A 115 4.62 2.85 -11.46
C THR A 115 5.90 2.51 -10.71
N LEU A 116 6.38 3.38 -9.82
CA LEU A 116 7.62 3.16 -9.05
C LEU A 116 7.50 1.98 -8.07
N LEU A 117 6.33 1.78 -7.47
CA LEU A 117 6.05 0.63 -6.62
C LEU A 117 6.06 -0.69 -7.41
N PHE A 118 5.59 -0.67 -8.66
CA PHE A 118 5.59 -1.84 -9.53
C PHE A 118 6.94 -2.06 -10.24
N LEU A 119 7.80 -1.04 -10.31
CA LEU A 119 9.07 -1.08 -11.03
C LEU A 119 9.96 -2.30 -10.68
N PRO A 120 10.16 -2.70 -9.41
CA PRO A 120 10.93 -3.91 -9.10
C PRO A 120 10.41 -5.16 -9.81
N ALA A 121 9.09 -5.38 -9.82
CA ALA A 121 8.46 -6.50 -10.51
C ALA A 121 8.67 -6.40 -12.03
N LEU A 122 8.51 -5.21 -12.60
CA LEU A 122 8.79 -4.98 -14.02
C LEU A 122 10.25 -5.31 -14.40
N LEU A 123 11.20 -4.91 -13.57
CA LEU A 123 12.61 -5.21 -13.80
C LEU A 123 12.91 -6.71 -13.71
N THR A 124 12.27 -7.43 -12.78
CA THR A 124 12.42 -8.90 -12.68
C THR A 124 11.83 -9.63 -13.88
N LEU A 125 10.71 -9.15 -14.43
CA LEU A 125 10.12 -9.68 -15.66
C LEU A 125 11.05 -9.50 -16.86
N SER A 126 11.60 -8.29 -17.03
CA SER A 126 12.54 -8.01 -18.10
C SER A 126 13.82 -8.84 -17.97
N LEU A 127 14.35 -9.01 -16.76
CA LEU A 127 15.54 -9.84 -16.52
C LEU A 127 15.27 -11.32 -16.86
N GLN A 128 14.10 -11.85 -16.50
CA GLN A 128 13.72 -13.21 -16.85
C GLN A 128 13.52 -13.38 -18.37
N ALA A 129 12.96 -12.38 -19.06
CA ALA A 129 12.80 -12.40 -20.51
C ALA A 129 14.14 -12.37 -21.27
N GLU A 130 15.20 -11.82 -20.68
CA GLU A 130 16.58 -11.91 -21.18
C GLU A 130 17.23 -13.28 -20.91
N GLY A 131 16.48 -14.24 -20.33
CA GLY A 131 16.98 -15.58 -20.01
C GLY A 131 17.80 -15.65 -18.72
N VAL A 132 17.80 -14.60 -17.91
CA VAL A 132 18.56 -14.54 -16.65
C VAL A 132 17.64 -14.87 -15.48
N TRP A 133 18.04 -15.81 -14.63
CA TRP A 133 17.29 -16.19 -13.44
C TRP A 133 17.38 -15.11 -12.34
N PRO A 134 16.27 -14.47 -11.93
CA PRO A 134 16.30 -13.42 -10.92
C PRO A 134 16.37 -14.02 -9.50
N VAL A 135 17.60 -14.32 -9.04
CA VAL A 135 17.88 -15.05 -7.78
C VAL A 135 17.27 -14.43 -6.51
N SER A 136 16.94 -13.13 -6.51
CA SER A 136 16.34 -12.45 -5.36
C SER A 136 14.82 -12.60 -5.24
N VAL A 137 14.14 -13.01 -6.31
CA VAL A 137 12.68 -13.11 -6.37
C VAL A 137 12.10 -14.10 -5.35
N PRO A 138 12.65 -15.32 -5.15
CA PRO A 138 12.09 -16.27 -4.17
C PRO A 138 11.97 -15.69 -2.76
N LEU A 139 13.03 -15.02 -2.27
CA LEU A 139 13.00 -14.40 -0.95
C LEU A 139 12.09 -13.18 -0.90
N GLY A 140 12.09 -12.34 -1.94
CA GLY A 140 11.14 -11.23 -2.06
C GLY A 140 9.68 -11.72 -2.01
N VAL A 141 9.35 -12.79 -2.72
CA VAL A 141 8.03 -13.42 -2.72
C VAL A 141 7.67 -13.97 -1.34
N MET A 142 8.59 -14.60 -0.61
CA MET A 142 8.31 -15.06 0.76
C MET A 142 7.97 -13.89 1.70
N ILE A 143 8.68 -12.77 1.57
CA ILE A 143 8.40 -11.54 2.32
C ILE A 143 7.03 -10.97 1.93
N MET A 144 6.71 -10.94 0.63
CA MET A 144 5.40 -10.51 0.12
C MET A 144 4.27 -11.37 0.70
N VAL A 145 4.42 -12.69 0.72
CA VAL A 145 3.43 -13.60 1.32
C VAL A 145 3.22 -13.28 2.80
N ALA A 146 4.30 -13.09 3.56
CA ALA A 146 4.20 -12.72 4.96
C ALA A 146 3.46 -11.38 5.16
N GLY A 147 3.81 -10.35 4.37
CA GLY A 147 3.14 -9.04 4.41
C GLY A 147 1.65 -9.14 4.10
N LEU A 148 1.30 -9.81 3.00
CA LEU A 148 -0.10 -10.00 2.59
C LEU A 148 -0.90 -10.79 3.63
N TRP A 149 -0.28 -11.80 4.26
CA TRP A 149 -0.91 -12.58 5.33
C TRP A 149 -1.17 -11.73 6.58
N VAL A 150 -0.16 -10.99 7.05
CA VAL A 150 -0.30 -10.09 8.21
C VAL A 150 -1.38 -9.05 7.97
N GLU A 151 -1.38 -8.41 6.79
CA GLU A 151 -2.37 -7.40 6.43
C GLU A 151 -3.79 -7.98 6.40
N SER A 152 -3.96 -9.10 5.68
CA SER A 152 -5.28 -9.74 5.52
C SER A 152 -5.84 -10.23 6.85
N LEU A 153 -4.99 -10.82 7.71
CA LEU A 153 -5.39 -11.28 9.03
C LEU A 153 -5.77 -10.10 9.94
N ALA A 154 -4.99 -9.02 9.92
CA ALA A 154 -5.27 -7.82 10.70
C ALA A 154 -6.62 -7.19 10.29
N ASP A 155 -6.85 -7.01 9.00
CA ASP A 155 -8.11 -6.46 8.50
C ASP A 155 -9.31 -7.33 8.88
N TRP A 156 -9.18 -8.66 8.75
CA TRP A 156 -10.23 -9.60 9.14
C TRP A 156 -10.51 -9.56 10.65
N GLN A 157 -9.47 -9.57 11.49
CA GLN A 157 -9.61 -9.48 12.95
C GLN A 157 -10.33 -8.18 13.34
N LYS A 158 -9.91 -7.05 12.77
CA LYS A 158 -10.52 -5.74 13.03
C LYS A 158 -11.96 -5.66 12.54
N TYR A 159 -12.24 -6.19 11.35
CA TYR A 159 -13.59 -6.22 10.79
C TYR A 159 -14.54 -7.01 11.70
N ARG A 160 -14.17 -8.24 12.08
CA ARG A 160 -14.98 -9.07 12.98
C ARG A 160 -15.17 -8.44 14.34
N TYR A 161 -14.08 -7.97 14.96
CA TYR A 161 -14.14 -7.34 16.27
C TYR A 161 -15.05 -6.11 16.28
N LYS A 162 -14.99 -5.26 15.24
CA LYS A 162 -15.82 -4.06 15.12
C LYS A 162 -17.28 -4.33 14.83
N ALA A 163 -17.62 -5.48 14.25
CA ALA A 163 -19.01 -5.89 14.09
C ALA A 163 -19.66 -6.21 15.45
N GLU A 164 -18.92 -6.82 16.37
CA GLU A 164 -19.39 -7.15 17.72
C GLU A 164 -19.22 -6.00 18.73
N HIS A 165 -18.15 -5.19 18.58
CA HIS A 165 -17.75 -4.14 19.52
C HIS A 165 -17.55 -2.78 18.81
N PRO A 166 -18.61 -2.17 18.25
CA PRO A 166 -18.50 -0.99 17.40
C PRO A 166 -17.89 0.24 18.11
N SER A 167 -18.09 0.34 19.42
CA SER A 167 -17.64 1.45 20.28
C SER A 167 -16.27 1.24 20.92
N HIS A 168 -15.62 0.09 20.77
CA HIS A 168 -14.32 -0.22 21.39
C HIS A 168 -13.19 -0.25 20.36
N TYR A 169 -11.96 0.15 20.72
CA TYR A 169 -10.82 0.00 19.82
C TYR A 169 -10.46 -1.48 19.66
N CYS A 170 -9.89 -1.88 18.51
CA CYS A 170 -9.50 -3.27 18.30
C CYS A 170 -8.18 -3.52 19.03
N ASP A 171 -8.20 -4.43 19.99
CA ASP A 171 -7.11 -4.80 20.90
C ASP A 171 -6.94 -6.32 21.00
N VAL A 172 -7.39 -7.06 19.99
CA VAL A 172 -7.32 -8.53 19.92
C VAL A 172 -6.39 -9.00 18.81
N GLY A 173 -5.91 -10.25 18.93
CA GLY A 173 -5.06 -10.86 17.90
C GLY A 173 -3.77 -10.07 17.66
N LEU A 174 -3.49 -9.72 16.41
CA LEU A 174 -2.31 -8.93 16.03
C LEU A 174 -2.32 -7.53 16.65
N TYR A 175 -3.50 -7.00 17.01
CA TYR A 175 -3.59 -5.70 17.66
C TYR A 175 -3.04 -5.71 19.10
N ARG A 176 -2.84 -6.89 19.72
CA ARG A 176 -2.16 -6.99 21.03
C ARG A 176 -0.64 -6.79 20.94
N THR A 177 -0.05 -7.01 19.76
CA THR A 177 1.40 -6.92 19.55
C THR A 177 1.81 -5.60 18.90
N VAL A 178 0.95 -5.02 18.06
CA VAL A 178 1.20 -3.73 17.39
C VAL A 178 -0.14 -3.06 17.07
N ARG A 179 -0.24 -1.73 17.19
CA ARG A 179 -1.52 -1.01 17.02
C ARG A 179 -1.97 -0.87 15.56
N CYS A 180 -1.03 -0.88 14.61
CA CYS A 180 -1.29 -0.80 13.16
C CYS A 180 -0.71 -2.01 12.39
N PRO A 181 -1.13 -3.26 12.71
CA PRO A 181 -0.58 -4.47 12.07
C PRO A 181 -0.88 -4.53 10.58
N ASN A 182 -2.02 -4.00 10.14
CA ASN A 182 -2.37 -3.93 8.72
C ASN A 182 -1.43 -3.00 7.94
N TYR A 183 -1.04 -1.85 8.51
CA TYR A 183 -0.05 -0.96 7.87
C TYR A 183 1.35 -1.58 7.85
N PHE A 184 1.72 -2.30 8.91
CA PHE A 184 2.97 -3.07 8.91
C PHE A 184 2.97 -4.17 7.84
N GLY A 185 1.85 -4.89 7.67
CA GLY A 185 1.70 -5.88 6.61
C GLY A 185 1.87 -5.29 5.21
N GLU A 186 1.30 -4.11 4.97
CA GLU A 186 1.47 -3.37 3.71
C GLU A 186 2.93 -2.94 3.49
N MET A 187 3.59 -2.37 4.51
CA MET A 187 5.03 -2.04 4.47
C MET A 187 5.88 -3.28 4.14
N LEU A 188 5.64 -4.39 4.83
CA LEU A 188 6.35 -5.65 4.61
C LEU A 188 6.12 -6.19 3.19
N PHE A 189 4.90 -6.08 2.66
CA PHE A 189 4.59 -6.48 1.29
C PHE A 189 5.42 -5.70 0.27
N TRP A 190 5.44 -4.37 0.38
CA TRP A 190 6.20 -3.51 -0.54
C TRP A 190 7.71 -3.63 -0.37
N PHE A 191 8.18 -3.88 0.85
CA PHE A 191 9.57 -4.27 1.08
C PHE A 191 9.92 -5.56 0.34
N GLY A 192 9.03 -6.57 0.34
CA GLY A 192 9.20 -7.80 -0.44
C GLY A 192 9.23 -7.56 -1.95
N VAL A 193 8.38 -6.66 -2.47
CA VAL A 193 8.41 -6.25 -3.88
C VAL A 193 9.75 -5.61 -4.21
N TRP A 194 10.22 -4.65 -3.41
CA TRP A 194 11.54 -4.03 -3.61
C TRP A 194 12.68 -5.05 -3.49
N PHE A 195 12.63 -5.96 -2.52
CA PHE A 195 13.65 -6.98 -2.30
C PHE A 195 13.74 -7.94 -3.50
N SER A 196 12.61 -8.31 -4.09
CA SER A 196 12.58 -9.21 -5.27
C SER A 196 13.33 -8.65 -6.48
N GLY A 197 13.51 -7.33 -6.55
CA GLY A 197 14.20 -6.64 -7.64
C GLY A 197 15.72 -6.57 -7.50
N LEU A 198 16.30 -6.99 -6.37
CA LEU A 198 17.73 -6.80 -6.07
C LEU A 198 18.65 -7.36 -7.17
N SER A 199 18.32 -8.52 -7.73
CA SER A 199 19.08 -9.13 -8.84
C SER A 199 18.88 -8.43 -10.19
N ALA A 200 17.86 -7.58 -10.32
CA ALA A 200 17.50 -6.85 -11.54
C ALA A 200 17.91 -5.37 -11.55
N TYR A 201 18.39 -4.84 -10.43
CA TYR A 201 18.87 -3.45 -10.32
C TYR A 201 20.25 -3.26 -10.96
N GLY A 202 20.31 -3.35 -12.29
CA GLY A 202 21.54 -3.27 -13.08
C GLY A 202 22.09 -1.87 -13.34
N SER A 203 21.49 -0.81 -12.79
CA SER A 203 21.97 0.57 -12.92
C SER A 203 21.65 1.40 -11.68
N GLY A 204 22.39 2.49 -11.46
CA GLY A 204 22.13 3.41 -10.34
C GLY A 204 20.73 4.02 -10.37
N TRP A 205 20.18 4.28 -11.56
CA TRP A 205 18.79 4.72 -11.72
C TRP A 205 17.77 3.65 -11.32
N ALA A 206 18.03 2.38 -11.62
CA ALA A 206 17.13 1.28 -11.23
C ALA A 206 17.06 1.17 -9.70
N TRP A 207 18.19 1.30 -9.02
CA TRP A 207 18.27 1.40 -7.57
C TRP A 207 17.52 2.61 -7.03
N ALA A 208 17.84 3.81 -7.52
CA ALA A 208 17.28 5.06 -7.01
C ALA A 208 15.75 5.12 -7.16
N LEU A 209 15.21 4.75 -8.31
CA LEU A 209 13.77 4.81 -8.58
C LEU A 209 12.99 3.74 -7.82
N SER A 210 13.53 2.53 -7.72
CA SER A 210 12.89 1.44 -6.94
C SER A 210 12.91 1.76 -5.44
N LEU A 211 14.02 2.31 -4.94
CA LEU A 211 14.12 2.75 -3.55
C LEU A 211 13.20 3.95 -3.27
N LEU A 212 13.06 4.88 -4.22
CA LEU A 212 12.14 6.02 -4.09
C LEU A 212 10.70 5.54 -3.91
N GLY A 213 10.27 4.54 -4.70
CA GLY A 213 8.96 3.91 -4.53
C GLY A 213 8.76 3.32 -3.14
N LEU A 214 9.73 2.51 -2.67
CA LEU A 214 9.72 1.92 -1.33
C LEU A 214 9.66 2.99 -0.23
N VAL A 215 10.61 3.93 -0.21
CA VAL A 215 10.68 4.98 0.82
C VAL A 215 9.39 5.79 0.87
N TYR A 216 8.78 6.07 -0.29
CA TYR A 216 7.52 6.79 -0.33
C TYR A 216 6.38 6.02 0.36
N ILE A 217 6.20 4.73 0.06
CA ILE A 217 5.10 3.96 0.67
C ILE A 217 5.34 3.74 2.18
N GLU A 218 6.57 3.52 2.60
CA GLU A 218 6.95 3.43 4.02
C GLU A 218 6.63 4.74 4.78
N ALA A 219 6.96 5.89 4.17
CA ALA A 219 6.63 7.20 4.72
C ALA A 219 5.12 7.45 4.74
N LEU A 220 4.40 7.05 3.68
CA LEU A 220 2.95 7.18 3.60
C LEU A 220 2.25 6.35 4.68
N MET A 221 2.68 5.10 4.90
CA MET A 221 2.12 4.23 5.94
C MET A 221 2.42 4.76 7.34
N THR A 222 3.61 5.30 7.56
CA THR A 222 3.95 5.97 8.82
C THR A 222 3.07 7.20 9.08
N ALA A 223 2.85 8.03 8.06
CA ALA A 223 1.96 9.19 8.16
C ALA A 223 0.49 8.78 8.38
N ALA A 224 0.03 7.70 7.73
CA ALA A 224 -1.30 7.14 7.91
C ALA A 224 -1.50 6.60 9.33
N ALA A 225 -0.50 5.90 9.88
CA ALA A 225 -0.48 5.42 11.27
C ALA A 225 -0.61 6.57 12.27
N ALA A 226 0.15 7.66 12.08
CA ALA A 226 0.07 8.85 12.91
C ALA A 226 -1.31 9.54 12.82
N GLY A 227 -1.89 9.59 11.62
CA GLY A 227 -3.25 10.10 11.41
C GLY A 227 -4.31 9.23 12.09
N LEU A 228 -4.13 7.90 12.09
CA LEU A 228 -5.02 6.96 12.77
C LEU A 228 -4.92 7.08 14.28
N GLU A 229 -3.70 7.21 14.82
CA GLU A 229 -3.46 7.45 16.25
C GLU A 229 -4.24 8.67 16.73
N ARG A 230 -4.12 9.83 16.04
CA ARG A 230 -4.88 11.03 16.39
C ARG A 230 -6.39 10.81 16.38
N LYS A 231 -6.93 10.14 15.37
CA LYS A 231 -8.37 9.83 15.30
C LYS A 231 -8.83 8.90 16.42
N GLN A 232 -8.00 7.95 16.82
CA GLN A 232 -8.30 7.05 17.93
C GLN A 232 -8.23 7.79 19.27
N ASP A 233 -7.26 8.69 19.43
CA ASP A 233 -7.15 9.55 20.62
C ASP A 233 -8.35 10.49 20.77
N GLU A 234 -8.80 11.12 19.68
CA GLU A 234 -10.02 11.93 19.67
C GLU A 234 -11.28 11.13 20.08
N ARG A 235 -11.29 9.81 19.86
CA ARG A 235 -12.47 8.96 20.07
C ARG A 235 -12.44 8.19 21.40
N TYR A 236 -11.26 7.76 21.84
CA TYR A 236 -11.08 6.86 22.99
C TYR A 236 -10.13 7.44 24.05
N GLY A 237 -9.56 8.63 23.81
CA GLY A 237 -8.51 9.21 24.64
C GLY A 237 -8.87 9.40 26.11
N ASP A 238 -10.14 9.65 26.41
CA ASP A 238 -10.60 9.84 27.79
C ASP A 238 -10.75 8.52 28.57
N ARG A 239 -10.57 7.36 27.92
CA ARG A 239 -10.69 6.05 28.56
C ARG A 239 -9.35 5.56 29.12
N ALA A 240 -9.34 5.13 30.37
CA ALA A 240 -8.14 4.65 31.05
C ALA A 240 -7.54 3.39 30.39
N ASP A 241 -8.39 2.43 30.02
CA ASP A 241 -8.01 1.19 29.33
C ASP A 241 -7.29 1.46 27.99
N TYR A 242 -7.80 2.40 27.19
CA TYR A 242 -7.16 2.82 25.95
C TYR A 242 -5.79 3.47 26.19
N GLN A 243 -5.65 4.28 27.24
CA GLN A 243 -4.34 4.88 27.56
C GLN A 243 -3.31 3.82 27.96
N ASP A 244 -3.73 2.80 28.72
CA ASP A 244 -2.85 1.69 29.08
C ASP A 244 -2.44 0.86 27.85
N TYR A 245 -3.37 0.63 26.92
CA TYR A 245 -3.10 0.00 25.64
C TYR A 245 -2.07 0.78 24.80
N VAL A 246 -2.25 2.09 24.63
CA VAL A 246 -1.32 2.93 23.84
C VAL A 246 0.08 3.01 24.45
N ARG A 247 0.19 2.91 25.77
CA ARG A 247 1.49 2.90 26.49
C ARG A 247 2.24 1.58 26.39
N SER A 248 1.52 0.47 26.22
CA SER A 248 2.08 -0.88 26.26
C SER A 248 2.26 -1.51 24.88
N VAL A 249 1.52 -1.06 23.87
CA VAL A 249 1.52 -1.64 22.54
C VAL A 249 2.16 -0.69 21.52
N PRO A 250 3.26 -1.09 20.84
CA PRO A 250 3.93 -0.24 19.86
C PRO A 250 3.03 0.07 18.66
N ILE A 251 3.24 1.19 17.99
CA ILE A 251 2.31 1.66 16.96
C ILE A 251 2.46 0.94 15.62
N LEU A 252 3.69 0.67 15.17
CA LEU A 252 3.95 0.28 13.77
C LEU A 252 4.85 -0.94 13.62
N PHE A 253 5.97 -1.02 14.33
CA PHE A 253 6.88 -2.16 14.23
C PHE A 253 6.76 -3.03 15.48
N PRO A 254 6.45 -4.33 15.34
CA PRO A 254 6.50 -5.25 16.46
C PRO A 254 7.88 -5.21 17.13
N TRP A 255 7.91 -5.25 18.47
CA TRP A 255 9.14 -5.32 19.29
C TRP A 255 10.06 -4.09 19.25
N VAL A 256 9.74 -3.07 18.45
CA VAL A 256 10.42 -1.76 18.52
C VAL A 256 9.63 -0.87 19.49
N PRO A 257 10.25 -0.28 20.53
CA PRO A 257 9.56 0.54 21.53
C PRO A 257 9.13 1.92 21.00
N LEU A 258 8.49 1.95 19.83
CA LEU A 258 7.91 3.13 19.20
C LEU A 258 6.41 3.18 19.51
N TYR A 259 6.07 3.85 20.60
CA TYR A 259 4.70 3.89 21.10
C TYR A 259 3.86 5.03 20.54
N SER A 260 4.46 6.07 19.93
CA SER A 260 3.67 7.19 19.41
C SER A 260 4.37 7.88 18.24
N LEU A 261 3.58 8.31 17.25
CA LEU A 261 4.05 9.07 16.09
C LEU A 261 3.62 10.54 16.15
N ARG A 262 3.01 11.00 17.24
CA ARG A 262 2.52 12.38 17.43
C ARG A 262 3.57 13.46 17.15
N LYS A 263 4.85 13.17 17.41
CA LYS A 263 5.96 14.11 17.23
C LYS A 263 6.56 14.11 15.81
N LEU A 264 6.26 13.10 14.99
CA LEU A 264 6.88 12.90 13.68
C LEU A 264 6.20 13.68 12.54
N LEU A 265 4.98 14.17 12.74
CA LEU A 265 4.32 15.05 11.78
C LEU A 265 4.33 16.49 12.27
N VAL A 266 5.08 17.34 11.57
CA VAL A 266 4.94 18.80 11.65
C VAL A 266 3.46 19.12 11.44
N ARG A 267 2.86 19.85 12.38
CA ARG A 267 1.52 20.43 12.20
C ARG A 267 1.59 21.34 10.98
N PHE A 268 1.14 20.87 9.82
CA PHE A 268 0.67 21.78 8.78
C PHE A 268 -0.61 22.42 9.34
N ARG A 269 -0.42 23.59 9.93
CA ARG A 269 -1.50 24.53 10.24
C ARG A 269 -2.06 25.08 8.94
#